data_AF-A0A2E7K1A5-F1
#
_entry.id   AF-A0A2E7K1A5-F1
#
_cell.length_a   1.000
_cell.length_b   1.000
_cell.length_c   1.000
_cell.angle_alpha   90.00
_cell.angle_beta   90.00
_cell.angle_gamma   90.00
#
_symmetry.space_group_name_H-M   'P 1'
#
loop_
_entity.id
_entity.type
_entity.pdbx_description
1 polymer ?
#
loop_
_entity_poly.entity_id
_entity_poly.type
_entity_poly.pdbx_seq_one_letter_code
_entity_poly.pdbx_strand_id
1 'polypeptide(L)'
;MLFQRGESLLTHFLTVDEKEHSDIRIADEPHQPALQVYVRDLLVTNYDRTAFEEEYEVTTVNHQPAYSDHLQHDRYYDRKRTNGRRFAYSNQYRHVVYEDENFHLGNIQAKVVEQLHNAHEGGDPWIYGKVLLHDVGSQCNRMRDVFKSQPHWRNLIESDGKGHYRLRAA
;
A
#
# COMPACT_ATOMS: atom_id res chain seq x y z
N MET A 1 -8.83 -16.32 8.81
CA MET A 1 -8.22 -15.42 7.80
C MET A 1 -6.71 -15.52 7.93
N LEU A 2 -6.00 -15.79 6.83
CA LEU A 2 -4.55 -16.04 6.81
C LEU A 2 -3.71 -14.78 7.12
N PHE A 3 -4.27 -13.60 6.84
CA PHE A 3 -3.69 -12.30 7.13
C PHE A 3 -4.61 -11.54 8.09
N GLN A 4 -4.20 -11.39 9.36
CA GLN A 4 -4.92 -10.54 10.31
C GLN A 4 -4.34 -9.12 10.19
N ARG A 5 -5.21 -8.10 10.02
CA ARG A 5 -4.78 -6.69 9.82
C ARG A 5 -3.84 -6.46 8.63
N GLY A 6 -3.84 -7.37 7.65
CA GLY A 6 -3.03 -7.25 6.42
C GLY A 6 -1.61 -7.82 6.54
N GLU A 7 -1.29 -8.50 7.63
CA GLU A 7 0.01 -9.14 7.88
C GLU A 7 -0.14 -10.58 8.39
N SER A 8 0.91 -11.37 8.22
CA SER A 8 1.02 -12.74 8.71
C SER A 8 2.48 -13.11 8.98
N LEU A 9 2.71 -14.06 9.88
CA LEU A 9 4.03 -14.58 10.20
C LEU A 9 4.16 -15.99 9.62
N LEU A 10 5.12 -16.21 8.72
CA LEU A 10 5.34 -17.50 8.06
C LEU A 10 6.63 -18.15 8.54
N THR A 11 6.56 -19.46 8.79
CA THR A 11 7.70 -20.32 9.10
C THR A 11 7.82 -21.52 8.16
N HIS A 12 6.81 -21.73 7.32
CA HIS A 12 6.66 -22.89 6.45
C HIS A 12 6.17 -22.41 5.08
N PHE A 13 6.85 -22.84 4.01
CA PHE A 13 6.58 -22.51 2.63
C PHE A 13 6.35 -23.79 1.83
N LEU A 14 5.30 -23.80 1.02
CA LEU A 14 4.96 -24.90 0.13
C LEU A 14 5.33 -24.51 -1.30
N THR A 15 6.00 -25.42 -2.03
CA THR A 15 6.26 -25.25 -3.45
C THR A 15 5.02 -25.58 -4.28
N VAL A 16 4.81 -24.82 -5.37
CA VAL A 16 3.65 -24.94 -6.25
C VAL A 16 3.76 -26.13 -7.23
N ASP A 17 4.96 -26.70 -7.40
CA ASP A 17 5.15 -27.84 -8.30
C ASP A 17 4.73 -29.16 -7.63
N GLU A 18 3.59 -29.71 -8.06
CA GLU A 18 2.99 -30.94 -7.53
C GLU A 18 3.90 -32.18 -7.65
N LYS A 19 4.95 -32.11 -8.47
CA LYS A 19 5.86 -33.25 -8.70
C LYS A 19 6.92 -33.39 -7.62
N GLU A 20 7.23 -32.34 -6.87
CA GLU A 20 8.15 -32.36 -5.75
C GLU A 20 7.60 -31.48 -4.64
N HIS A 21 6.81 -32.07 -3.72
CA HIS A 21 6.40 -31.45 -2.47
C HIS A 21 7.62 -31.12 -1.60
N SER A 22 8.30 -30.03 -1.93
CA SER A 22 9.41 -29.47 -1.17
C SER A 22 8.81 -28.62 -0.06
N ASP A 23 8.62 -29.22 1.11
CA ASP A 23 8.36 -28.48 2.35
C ASP A 23 9.63 -27.69 2.69
N ILE A 24 9.61 -26.38 2.43
CA ILE A 24 10.70 -25.48 2.80
C ILE A 24 10.34 -24.87 4.15
N ARG A 25 11.11 -25.21 5.18
CA ARG A 25 11.00 -24.61 6.51
C ARG A 25 12.16 -23.67 6.76
N ILE A 26 11.86 -22.61 7.51
CA ILE A 26 12.90 -21.83 8.16
C ILE A 26 13.65 -22.76 9.11
N ALA A 27 14.99 -22.77 9.06
CA ALA A 27 15.80 -23.66 9.86
C ALA A 27 15.61 -23.38 11.36
N ASP A 28 15.38 -24.44 12.14
CA ASP A 28 15.23 -24.35 13.60
C ASP A 28 16.58 -24.07 14.29
N GLU A 29 17.71 -24.42 13.67
CA GLU A 29 19.05 -24.19 14.20
C GLU A 29 20.00 -23.56 13.16
N PRO A 30 20.58 -22.38 13.44
CA PRO A 30 20.25 -21.49 14.55
C PRO A 30 18.82 -20.93 14.41
N HIS A 31 18.09 -20.75 15.52
CA HIS A 31 16.69 -20.31 15.51
C HIS A 31 16.51 -19.00 14.74
N GLN A 32 15.85 -19.05 13.59
CA GLN A 32 15.58 -17.89 12.75
C GLN A 32 14.17 -17.35 13.02
N PRO A 33 13.96 -16.01 12.99
CA PRO A 33 12.65 -15.42 13.23
C PRO A 33 11.68 -15.75 12.08
N ALA A 34 10.38 -15.81 12.40
CA ALA A 34 9.33 -15.95 11.39
C ALA A 34 9.36 -14.80 10.38
N LEU A 35 9.11 -15.10 9.12
CA LEU A 35 9.06 -14.09 8.06
C LEU A 35 7.73 -13.34 8.17
N GLN A 36 7.81 -12.04 8.46
CA GLN A 36 6.65 -11.16 8.38
C GLN A 36 6.34 -10.89 6.90
N VAL A 37 5.19 -11.39 6.47
CA VAL A 37 4.64 -11.14 5.14
C VAL A 37 3.41 -10.28 5.25
N TYR A 38 3.24 -9.42 4.26
CA TYR A 38 2.09 -8.55 4.15
C TYR A 38 1.21 -9.03 2.99
N VAL A 39 -0.08 -8.68 2.99
CA VAL A 39 -0.98 -8.98 1.87
C VAL A 39 -0.42 -8.45 0.54
N ARG A 40 0.32 -7.34 0.59
CA ARG A 40 1.02 -6.76 -0.58
C ARG A 40 2.15 -7.61 -1.15
N ASP A 41 2.66 -8.58 -0.40
CA ASP A 41 3.73 -9.49 -0.83
C ASP A 41 3.15 -10.72 -1.54
N LEU A 42 1.81 -10.88 -1.55
CA LEU A 42 1.13 -11.95 -2.28
C LEU A 42 1.11 -11.64 -3.77
N LEU A 43 1.60 -12.59 -4.55
CA LEU A 43 1.41 -12.63 -5.99
C LEU A 43 0.39 -13.74 -6.30
N VAL A 44 -0.80 -13.35 -6.73
CA VAL A 44 -1.80 -14.29 -7.27
C VAL A 44 -1.68 -14.26 -8.79
N THR A 45 -1.33 -15.38 -9.41
CA THR A 45 -1.25 -15.42 -10.86
C THR A 45 -2.64 -15.43 -11.47
N ASN A 46 -2.75 -15.01 -12.73
CA ASN A 46 -4.02 -15.13 -13.47
C ASN A 46 -4.47 -16.58 -13.60
N TYR A 47 -3.52 -17.53 -13.64
CA TYR A 47 -3.82 -18.95 -13.67
C TYR A 47 -4.48 -19.39 -12.36
N ASP A 48 -3.87 -19.08 -11.21
CA ASP A 48 -4.41 -19.44 -9.88
C ASP A 48 -5.78 -18.80 -9.65
N ARG A 49 -5.95 -17.54 -10.07
CA ARG A 49 -7.24 -16.84 -10.00
C ARG A 49 -8.31 -17.58 -10.79
N THR A 50 -8.04 -17.89 -12.06
CA THR A 50 -9.01 -18.58 -12.93
C THR A 50 -9.34 -19.98 -12.41
N ALA A 51 -8.33 -20.74 -11.98
CA ALA A 51 -8.52 -22.08 -11.43
C ALA A 51 -9.42 -22.06 -10.18
N PHE A 52 -9.16 -21.11 -9.27
CA PHE A 52 -9.99 -20.90 -8.09
C PHE A 52 -11.42 -20.47 -8.44
N GLU A 53 -11.58 -19.54 -9.40
CA GLU A 53 -12.90 -19.07 -9.84
C GLU A 53 -13.74 -20.20 -10.43
N GLU A 54 -13.13 -21.08 -11.23
CA GLU A 54 -13.77 -22.27 -11.80
C GLU A 54 -14.12 -23.30 -10.73
N GLU A 55 -13.19 -23.62 -9.83
CA GLU A 55 -13.38 -24.65 -8.79
C GLU A 55 -14.50 -24.30 -7.81
N TYR A 56 -14.59 -23.03 -7.41
CA TYR A 56 -15.55 -22.58 -6.41
C TYR A 56 -16.80 -21.92 -7.03
N GLU A 57 -16.97 -22.03 -8.35
CA GLU A 57 -18.06 -21.42 -9.11
C GLU A 57 -18.21 -19.91 -8.81
N VAL A 58 -17.09 -19.24 -8.52
CA VAL A 58 -17.08 -17.81 -8.20
C VAL A 58 -17.32 -17.07 -9.50
N THR A 59 -18.59 -16.73 -9.74
CA THR A 59 -18.95 -15.86 -10.85
C THR A 59 -18.49 -14.46 -10.48
N THR A 60 -17.29 -14.08 -10.92
CA THR A 60 -16.94 -12.67 -10.95
C THR A 60 -17.96 -12.01 -11.87
N VAL A 61 -18.88 -11.24 -11.29
CA VAL A 61 -19.59 -10.23 -12.07
C VAL A 61 -18.48 -9.47 -12.79
N ASN A 62 -18.53 -9.38 -14.12
CA ASN A 62 -17.61 -8.61 -14.96
C ASN A 62 -17.68 -7.11 -14.61
N HIS A 63 -17.41 -6.76 -13.36
CA HIS A 63 -16.54 -5.66 -13.10
C HIS A 63 -15.16 -6.20 -13.45
N GLN A 64 -14.74 -5.95 -14.69
CA GLN A 64 -13.46 -5.28 -14.81
C GLN A 64 -13.44 -4.29 -13.63
N PRO A 65 -12.47 -4.31 -12.70
CA PRO A 65 -12.28 -3.15 -11.89
C PRO A 65 -11.91 -2.08 -12.91
N ALA A 66 -12.94 -1.40 -13.42
CA ALA A 66 -12.85 -0.08 -13.98
C ALA A 66 -12.24 0.67 -12.83
N TYR A 67 -10.92 0.74 -12.83
CA TYR A 67 -10.09 1.49 -11.92
C TYR A 67 -10.31 3.00 -12.14
N SER A 68 -11.52 3.35 -12.60
CA SER A 68 -11.82 4.49 -13.43
C SER A 68 -13.28 4.96 -13.36
N ASP A 69 -14.24 4.28 -12.71
CA ASP A 69 -15.62 4.80 -12.80
C ASP A 69 -16.61 4.63 -11.63
N HIS A 70 -16.38 3.76 -10.63
CA HIS A 70 -17.39 3.52 -9.59
C HIS A 70 -16.83 3.58 -8.16
N LEU A 71 -16.57 4.79 -7.66
CA LEU A 71 -16.35 5.06 -6.23
C LEU A 71 -17.16 6.26 -5.72
N GLN A 72 -18.46 6.32 -6.05
CA GLN A 72 -19.37 7.27 -5.40
C GLN A 72 -20.07 6.71 -4.17
N HIS A 73 -20.04 5.41 -3.90
CA HIS A 73 -20.71 4.85 -2.74
C HIS A 73 -19.95 3.62 -2.26
N ASP A 74 -18.99 3.81 -1.36
CA ASP A 74 -18.61 2.70 -0.52
C ASP A 74 -18.48 3.12 0.95
N ARG A 75 -19.30 2.47 1.78
CA ARG A 75 -19.43 2.71 3.23
C ARG A 75 -18.32 2.01 4.02
N TYR A 76 -17.25 1.56 3.35
CA TYR A 76 -16.15 0.80 3.93
C TYR A 76 -14.93 1.65 4.33
N TYR A 77 -14.94 2.96 4.03
CA TYR A 77 -13.90 3.88 4.51
C TYR A 77 -14.31 4.45 5.87
N ASP A 78 -13.64 3.98 6.92
CA ASP A 78 -13.76 4.47 8.29
C ASP A 78 -13.53 6.00 8.30
N ARG A 79 -14.61 6.73 8.49
CA ARG A 79 -14.74 8.15 8.20
C ARG A 79 -14.25 8.94 9.41
N LYS A 80 -12.96 8.85 9.73
CA LYS A 80 -12.35 9.70 10.76
C LYS A 80 -12.25 11.12 10.19
N ARG A 81 -13.22 11.96 10.56
CA ARG A 81 -13.33 13.36 10.11
C ARG A 81 -12.20 14.17 10.74
N THR A 82 -11.11 14.40 10.01
CA THR A 82 -10.13 15.44 10.34
C THR A 82 -10.53 16.74 9.62
N ASN A 83 -10.83 17.76 10.42
CA ASN A 83 -11.03 19.18 10.06
C ASN A 83 -11.37 19.56 8.60
N GLY A 84 -12.55 19.16 8.12
CA GLY A 84 -13.20 19.77 6.96
C GLY A 84 -12.61 19.43 5.59
N ARG A 85 -11.38 18.90 5.52
CA ARG A 85 -10.79 18.33 4.30
C ARG A 85 -10.73 16.81 4.44
N ARG A 86 -11.38 16.12 3.50
CA ARG A 86 -11.54 14.67 3.57
C ARG A 86 -10.24 13.99 3.17
N PHE A 87 -9.42 13.61 4.15
CA PHE A 87 -8.37 12.62 3.93
C PHE A 87 -8.92 11.23 4.22
N ALA A 88 -8.75 10.30 3.28
CA ALA A 88 -9.01 8.89 3.51
C ALA A 88 -7.95 8.09 2.76
N TYR A 89 -7.62 6.92 3.30
CA TYR A 89 -6.70 6.00 2.65
C TYR A 89 -7.16 4.57 2.84
N SER A 90 -6.84 3.70 1.89
CA SER A 90 -7.00 2.25 1.99
C SER A 90 -5.83 1.52 1.37
N ASN A 91 -5.80 0.21 1.61
CA ASN A 91 -4.77 -0.67 1.06
C ASN A 91 -3.35 -0.16 1.37
N GLN A 92 -3.09 0.21 2.63
CA GLN A 92 -1.79 0.73 3.09
C GLN A 92 -1.32 1.96 2.27
N TYR A 93 -2.18 2.96 2.11
CA TYR A 93 -1.93 4.19 1.34
C TYR A 93 -1.71 3.97 -0.16
N ARG A 94 -1.98 2.78 -0.69
CA ARG A 94 -2.00 2.55 -2.16
C ARG A 94 -3.15 3.28 -2.82
N HIS A 95 -4.24 3.50 -2.10
CA HIS A 95 -5.32 4.37 -2.52
C HIS A 95 -5.48 5.47 -1.48
N VAL A 96 -5.35 6.72 -1.92
CA VAL A 96 -5.47 7.90 -1.07
C VAL A 96 -6.47 8.84 -1.72
N VAL A 97 -7.49 9.21 -0.96
CA VAL A 97 -8.49 10.19 -1.36
C VAL A 97 -8.21 11.45 -0.54
N TYR A 98 -8.03 12.56 -1.25
CA TYR A 98 -7.89 13.86 -0.62
C TYR A 98 -8.72 14.91 -1.35
N GLU A 99 -9.65 15.54 -0.62
CA GLU A 99 -10.70 16.39 -1.19
C GLU A 99 -11.49 15.63 -2.27
N ASP A 100 -11.40 16.05 -3.53
CA ASP A 100 -12.05 15.40 -4.68
C ASP A 100 -11.04 14.63 -5.58
N GLU A 101 -9.78 14.51 -5.13
CA GLU A 101 -8.72 13.82 -5.87
C GLU A 101 -8.48 12.41 -5.31
N ASN A 102 -8.35 11.46 -6.23
CA ASN A 102 -8.03 10.07 -5.93
C ASN A 102 -6.64 9.75 -6.47
N PHE A 103 -5.78 9.25 -5.59
CA PHE A 103 -4.40 8.91 -5.89
C PHE A 103 -4.19 7.42 -5.77
N HIS A 104 -3.69 6.82 -6.85
CA HIS A 104 -3.32 5.42 -6.91
C HIS A 104 -1.81 5.29 -6.87
N LEU A 105 -1.29 5.08 -5.67
CA LEU A 105 0.13 5.24 -5.38
C LEU A 105 0.89 3.95 -5.59
N GLY A 106 2.08 4.04 -6.18
CA GLY A 106 3.09 2.97 -6.19
C GLY A 106 3.61 2.67 -4.77
N ASN A 107 4.37 1.58 -4.58
CA ASN A 107 4.85 1.17 -3.26
C ASN A 107 5.66 2.27 -2.54
N ILE A 108 6.64 2.84 -3.25
CA ILE A 108 7.45 3.96 -2.73
C ILE A 108 6.58 5.19 -2.43
N GLN A 109 5.65 5.54 -3.34
CA GLN A 109 4.75 6.68 -3.15
C GLN A 109 3.86 6.50 -1.92
N ALA A 110 3.29 5.30 -1.72
CA ALA A 110 2.44 4.97 -0.59
C ALA A 110 3.20 5.07 0.74
N LYS A 111 4.41 4.50 0.84
CA LYS A 111 5.27 4.61 2.03
C LYS A 111 5.63 6.06 2.36
N VAL A 112 5.87 6.89 1.35
CA VAL A 112 6.11 8.32 1.56
C VAL A 112 4.89 8.99 2.19
N VAL A 113 3.70 8.75 1.65
CA VAL A 113 2.46 9.34 2.19
C VAL A 113 2.17 8.82 3.60
N GLU A 114 2.41 7.54 3.87
CA GLU A 114 2.32 6.95 5.21
C GLU A 114 3.22 7.68 6.23
N GLN A 115 4.51 7.86 5.93
CA GLN A 115 5.42 8.57 6.84
C GLN A 115 5.00 10.03 7.06
N LEU A 116 4.58 10.72 6.00
CA LEU A 116 4.10 12.10 6.11
C LEU A 116 2.82 12.20 6.94
N HIS A 117 1.92 11.23 6.82
CA HIS A 117 0.70 11.16 7.63
C HIS A 117 1.03 10.89 9.10
N ASN A 118 1.92 9.92 9.39
CA ASN A 118 2.35 9.60 10.75
C ASN A 118 3.04 10.80 11.43
N ALA A 119 3.88 11.54 10.70
CA ALA A 119 4.53 12.74 11.20
C ALA A 119 3.52 13.86 11.51
N HIS A 120 2.48 13.98 10.68
CA HIS A 120 1.37 14.88 10.95
C HIS A 120 0.60 14.49 12.21
N GLU A 121 0.23 13.21 12.38
CA GLU A 121 -0.43 12.71 13.59
C GLU A 121 0.46 12.86 14.84
N GLY A 122 1.78 12.77 14.68
CA GLY A 122 2.77 12.98 15.73
C GLY A 122 3.00 14.45 16.14
N GLY A 123 2.41 15.41 15.43
CA GLY A 123 2.49 16.84 15.75
C GLY A 123 3.69 17.59 15.13
N ASP A 124 4.62 16.89 14.49
CA ASP A 124 5.70 17.50 13.68
C ASP A 124 5.56 17.10 12.20
N PRO A 125 4.75 17.84 11.42
CA PRO A 125 4.34 17.40 10.09
C PRO A 125 5.44 17.52 9.02
N TRP A 126 6.55 18.22 9.30
CA TRP A 126 7.55 18.56 8.29
C TRP A 126 8.73 17.59 8.32
N ILE A 127 8.87 16.78 7.28
CA ILE A 127 9.99 15.83 7.15
C ILE A 127 10.96 16.29 6.08
N TYR A 128 12.27 16.18 6.36
CA TYR A 128 13.30 16.47 5.37
C TYR A 128 13.27 15.44 4.23
N GLY A 129 13.06 15.93 3.00
CA GLY A 129 12.73 15.08 1.85
C GLY A 129 13.80 14.05 1.49
N LYS A 130 15.08 14.32 1.72
CA LYS A 130 16.14 13.33 1.44
C LYS A 130 16.10 12.16 2.41
N VAL A 131 15.85 12.43 3.70
CA VAL A 131 15.74 11.39 4.74
C VAL A 131 14.49 10.56 4.44
N LEU A 132 13.36 11.22 4.21
CA LEU A 132 12.11 10.58 3.82
C LEU A 132 12.27 9.63 2.62
N LEU A 133 12.93 10.08 1.55
CA LEU A 133 13.15 9.26 0.35
C LEU A 133 14.13 8.11 0.57
N HIS A 134 15.18 8.33 1.36
CA HIS A 134 16.13 7.30 1.73
C HIS A 134 15.46 6.19 2.56
N ASP A 135 14.67 6.56 3.57
CA ASP A 135 14.08 5.62 4.53
C ASP A 135 13.03 4.72 3.89
N VAL A 136 12.32 5.21 2.87
CA VAL A 136 11.38 4.39 2.08
C VAL A 136 12.07 3.54 1.01
N GLY A 137 13.39 3.66 0.84
CA GLY A 137 14.17 2.93 -0.16
C GLY A 137 14.03 3.46 -1.60
N SER A 138 13.72 4.75 -1.77
CA SER A 138 13.59 5.37 -3.09
C SER A 138 14.94 5.45 -3.80
N GLN A 139 14.98 5.03 -5.07
CA GLN A 139 16.12 5.27 -5.96
C GLN A 139 16.16 6.72 -6.48
N CYS A 140 15.06 7.46 -6.33
CA CYS A 140 14.98 8.86 -6.73
C CYS A 140 15.34 9.77 -5.56
N ASN A 141 16.11 10.82 -5.84
CA ASN A 141 16.55 11.82 -4.87
C ASN A 141 15.63 13.06 -4.76
N ARG A 142 14.56 13.12 -5.57
CA ARG A 142 13.65 14.26 -5.62
C ARG A 142 12.20 13.78 -5.52
N MET A 143 11.40 14.45 -4.70
CA MET A 143 9.99 14.12 -4.51
C MET A 143 9.19 14.15 -5.83
N ARG A 144 9.51 15.13 -6.70
CA ARG A 144 8.91 15.25 -8.03
C ARG A 144 9.12 13.99 -8.88
N ASP A 145 10.29 13.36 -8.79
CA ASP A 145 10.63 12.22 -9.64
C ASP A 145 9.91 10.96 -9.15
N VAL A 146 9.70 10.83 -7.84
CA VAL A 146 8.90 9.77 -7.23
C VAL A 146 7.44 9.88 -7.63
N PHE A 147 6.85 11.09 -7.58
CA PHE A 147 5.43 11.32 -7.84
C PHE A 147 5.11 11.75 -9.29
N LYS A 148 6.05 11.61 -10.22
CA LYS A 148 5.87 12.07 -11.61
C LYS A 148 4.68 11.42 -12.34
N SER A 149 4.29 10.21 -11.92
CA SER A 149 3.14 9.48 -12.47
C SER A 149 1.79 9.96 -11.93
N GLN A 150 1.79 10.76 -10.87
CA GLN A 150 0.58 11.25 -10.22
C GLN A 150 0.32 12.69 -10.67
N PRO A 151 -0.62 12.92 -11.60
CA PRO A 151 -1.05 14.28 -11.90
C PRO A 151 -1.59 14.89 -10.59
N HIS A 152 -1.27 16.15 -10.32
CA HIS A 152 -1.74 16.86 -9.12
C HIS A 152 -1.19 16.39 -7.76
N TRP A 153 -0.13 15.59 -7.69
CA TRP A 153 0.46 15.16 -6.39
C TRP A 153 0.80 16.29 -5.40
N ARG A 154 1.00 17.52 -5.89
CA ARG A 154 1.22 18.73 -5.05
C ARG A 154 -0.01 19.16 -4.25
N ASN A 155 -1.19 18.69 -4.63
CA ASN A 155 -2.43 18.89 -3.89
C ASN A 155 -2.48 17.95 -2.69
N LEU A 156 -1.77 16.82 -2.73
CA LEU A 156 -1.61 15.90 -1.60
C LEU A 156 -0.42 16.26 -0.70
N ILE A 157 0.72 16.64 -1.29
CA ILE A 157 1.98 16.89 -0.57
C ILE A 157 2.41 18.34 -0.74
N GLU A 158 2.66 19.01 0.39
CA GLU A 158 3.19 20.37 0.43
C GLU A 158 4.70 20.37 0.64
N SER A 159 5.38 21.36 0.05
CA SER A 159 6.80 21.63 0.30
C SER A 159 6.97 23.03 0.87
N ASP A 160 7.92 23.19 1.79
CA ASP A 160 8.31 24.48 2.38
C ASP A 160 9.28 25.28 1.49
N GLY A 161 9.69 24.74 0.34
CA GLY A 161 10.69 25.32 -0.56
C GLY A 161 12.15 25.21 -0.07
N LYS A 162 12.39 24.73 1.15
CA LYS A 162 13.72 24.48 1.74
C LYS A 162 14.09 22.99 1.77
N GLY A 163 13.20 22.14 1.27
CA GLY A 163 13.43 20.71 1.12
C GLY A 163 12.69 19.86 2.15
N HIS A 164 11.85 20.45 2.99
CA HIS A 164 10.91 19.71 3.81
C HIS A 164 9.58 19.52 3.09
N TYR A 165 8.91 18.44 3.43
CA TYR A 165 7.62 18.05 2.89
C TYR A 165 6.69 17.67 4.02
N ARG A 166 5.40 17.96 3.84
CA ARG A 166 4.33 17.53 4.73
C ARG A 166 3.11 17.07 3.95
N LEU A 167 2.24 16.31 4.59
CA LEU A 167 0.92 16.03 4.04
C LEU A 167 0.06 17.30 4.09
N ARG A 168 -0.62 17.65 2.99
CA ARG A 168 -1.64 18.74 2.99
C ARG A 168 -2.93 18.31 3.67
N ALA A 169 -3.17 17.01 3.69
CA ALA A 169 -4.38 16.37 4.19
C ALA A 169 -4.51 16.30 5.71
N ALA A 170 -3.98 17.35 6.33
CA ALA A 170 -3.64 17.57 7.71
C ALA A 170 -4.55 18.65 8.31
#